data_AF-A0A947ATN5-F1
#
_entry.id   AF-A0A947ATN5-F1
#
_cell.length_a   1.000
_cell.length_b   1.000
_cell.length_c   1.000
_cell.angle_alpha   90.00
_cell.angle_beta   90.00
_cell.angle_gamma   90.00
#
_symmetry.space_group_name_H-M   'P 1'
#
loop_
_entity.id
_entity.type
_entity.pdbx_description
1 polymer ?
#
loop_
_entity_poly.entity_id
_entity_poly.type
_entity_poly.pdbx_seq_one_letter_code
_entity_poly.pdbx_strand_id
1 'polypeptide(L)'
;MKNLATLILALFAVLSYGQSNTGKEIVIDRAQTDDIYLAGENIRVNAPVQGDLVIAGGTLMVKDSIIGDFTGAGRELTLDGFIMDDVRAAGGKITIDSDIGDDLVVFGGEVTITENTRINGKILCYAGIVSMNGEVLEDIKIHAGEVNINGIVRGASTITGDDIIIGSDAKFYKDVQYWSSDENINFYNALVDAKAEYNEELAEEQSQLSLRTFGTKSLKLWLVYVLSALLAILAFHALFRNAFSNAVEGIENNLFKSFGYGLLYLIGVPLLILVSLYMLIGLKLGLFAAAVFVFSLLFGHTIAAILIAYYLRARYDRAWSFWTVTFVALFCVIVMRVITMIPYAGIALSVIIISITYGALTLQIFRAKKQRLQVE
;
A
#
# COMPACT_ATOMS: atom_id res chain seq x y z
N MET A 1 2.11 -1.34 11.39
CA MET A 1 0.73 -1.51 10.87
C MET A 1 -0.22 -0.41 11.35
N LYS A 2 -0.26 -0.06 12.65
CA LYS A 2 -1.05 1.07 13.19
C LYS A 2 -0.85 2.42 12.42
N ASN A 3 0.38 2.74 12.04
CA ASN A 3 0.71 4.01 11.35
C ASN A 3 0.28 4.06 9.86
N LEU A 4 0.12 2.91 9.20
CA LEU A 4 -0.25 2.86 7.79
C LEU A 4 -1.76 3.07 7.61
N ALA A 5 -2.56 2.47 8.47
CA ALA A 5 -4.02 2.64 8.46
C ALA A 5 -4.43 4.08 8.82
N THR A 6 -3.69 4.72 9.73
CA THR A 6 -3.87 6.14 10.06
C THR A 6 -3.49 7.08 8.90
N LEU A 7 -2.46 6.70 8.11
CA LEU A 7 -2.01 7.45 6.93
C LEU A 7 -3.01 7.37 5.78
N ILE A 8 -3.63 6.20 5.58
CA ILE A 8 -4.67 5.98 4.56
C ILE A 8 -5.94 6.78 4.92
N LEU A 9 -6.40 6.75 6.18
CA LEU A 9 -7.54 7.58 6.62
C LEU A 9 -7.26 9.08 6.53
N ALA A 10 -6.06 9.52 6.88
CA ALA A 10 -5.70 10.93 6.85
C ALA A 10 -5.67 11.52 5.43
N LEU A 11 -5.44 10.70 4.40
CA LEU A 11 -5.51 11.13 2.99
C LEU A 11 -6.96 11.30 2.51
N PHE A 12 -7.91 10.55 3.05
CA PHE A 12 -9.34 10.67 2.72
C PHE A 12 -10.07 11.73 3.57
N ALA A 13 -9.71 11.88 4.84
CA ALA A 13 -10.35 12.84 5.76
C ALA A 13 -10.10 14.31 5.42
N VAL A 14 -9.15 14.63 4.52
CA VAL A 14 -8.88 16.02 4.10
C VAL A 14 -9.96 16.54 3.14
N LEU A 15 -10.89 15.69 2.67
CA LEU A 15 -11.92 16.04 1.68
C LEU A 15 -13.38 15.92 2.15
N SER A 16 -13.67 15.36 3.33
CA SER A 16 -15.05 15.19 3.81
C SER A 16 -15.32 15.85 5.17
N TYR A 17 -16.50 16.45 5.31
CA TYR A 17 -17.03 17.08 6.54
C TYR A 17 -17.57 16.01 7.51
N GLY A 18 -16.72 15.06 7.95
CA GLY A 18 -17.15 13.98 8.85
C GLY A 18 -16.76 14.16 10.32
N GLN A 19 -17.44 13.43 11.22
CA GLN A 19 -17.04 13.36 12.62
C GLN A 19 -15.79 12.46 12.79
N SER A 20 -14.75 12.96 13.47
CA SER A 20 -13.51 12.20 13.70
C SER A 20 -13.24 11.96 15.18
N ASN A 21 -13.03 10.70 15.56
CA ASN A 21 -12.62 10.29 16.91
C ASN A 21 -11.37 9.41 16.88
N THR A 22 -10.45 9.66 17.82
CA THR A 22 -9.24 8.84 18.02
C THR A 22 -9.12 8.40 19.47
N GLY A 23 -8.88 7.10 19.73
CA GLY A 23 -8.81 6.55 21.09
C GLY A 23 -8.37 5.09 21.15
N LYS A 24 -8.03 4.60 22.35
CA LYS A 24 -7.72 3.15 22.55
C LYS A 24 -8.98 2.29 22.41
N GLU A 25 -10.10 2.80 22.90
CA GLU A 25 -11.41 2.19 22.76
C GLU A 25 -12.37 3.29 22.30
N ILE A 26 -13.09 3.03 21.22
CA ILE A 26 -14.12 3.92 20.67
C ILE A 26 -15.40 3.09 20.58
N VAL A 27 -16.47 3.62 21.16
CA VAL A 27 -17.79 2.97 21.13
C VAL A 27 -18.81 3.99 20.61
N ILE A 28 -19.53 3.61 19.56
CA ILE A 28 -20.65 4.37 18.99
C ILE A 28 -21.95 3.67 19.40
N ASP A 29 -22.61 4.19 20.44
CA ASP A 29 -23.87 3.65 20.99
C ASP A 29 -25.09 4.56 20.69
N ARG A 30 -24.92 5.57 19.85
CA ARG A 30 -26.00 6.48 19.44
C ARG A 30 -26.00 6.63 17.94
N ALA A 31 -27.19 6.77 17.37
CA ALA A 31 -27.36 7.00 15.94
C ALA A 31 -26.56 8.21 15.47
N GLN A 32 -25.97 8.09 14.29
CA GLN A 32 -25.10 9.08 13.67
C GLN A 32 -25.74 9.52 12.37
N THR A 33 -25.87 10.83 12.18
CA THR A 33 -26.66 11.39 11.08
C THR A 33 -25.84 11.71 9.83
N ASP A 34 -24.53 11.44 9.85
CA ASP A 34 -23.56 11.86 8.85
C ASP A 34 -22.39 10.84 8.83
N ASP A 35 -21.42 11.08 7.96
CA ASP A 35 -20.21 10.26 7.80
C ASP A 35 -19.34 10.26 9.06
N ILE A 36 -18.69 9.13 9.31
CA ILE A 36 -17.84 8.93 10.49
C ILE A 36 -16.48 8.36 10.10
N TYR A 37 -15.44 8.97 10.67
CA TYR A 37 -14.05 8.57 10.48
C TYR A 37 -13.40 8.23 11.83
N LEU A 38 -13.20 6.93 12.11
CA LEU A 38 -12.68 6.47 13.40
C LEU A 38 -11.30 5.82 13.25
N ALA A 39 -10.37 6.16 14.15
CA ALA A 39 -9.08 5.48 14.23
C ALA A 39 -8.76 5.10 15.69
N GLY A 40 -8.67 3.80 15.98
CA GLY A 40 -8.52 3.34 17.36
C GLY A 40 -8.01 1.91 17.49
N GLU A 41 -7.62 1.48 18.70
CA GLU A 41 -7.17 0.10 18.90
C GLU A 41 -8.34 -0.88 18.91
N ASN A 42 -9.43 -0.52 19.58
CA ASN A 42 -10.70 -1.25 19.55
C ASN A 42 -11.82 -0.28 19.18
N ILE A 43 -12.58 -0.59 18.11
CA ILE A 43 -13.72 0.22 17.68
C ILE A 43 -14.96 -0.69 17.68
N ARG A 44 -16.01 -0.27 18.37
CA ARG A 44 -17.35 -0.89 18.32
C ARG A 44 -18.38 0.11 17.84
N VAL A 45 -19.16 -0.27 16.83
CA VAL A 45 -20.28 0.51 16.32
C VAL A 45 -21.56 -0.29 16.58
N ASN A 46 -22.33 0.13 17.58
CA ASN A 46 -23.54 -0.54 18.06
C ASN A 46 -24.81 0.28 17.77
N ALA A 47 -24.71 1.28 16.90
CA ALA A 47 -25.81 2.18 16.56
C ALA A 47 -25.71 2.59 15.09
N PRO A 48 -26.83 2.94 14.45
CA PRO A 48 -26.87 3.13 13.00
C PRO A 48 -26.09 4.38 12.57
N VAL A 49 -25.47 4.29 11.40
CA VAL A 49 -24.76 5.38 10.72
C VAL A 49 -25.50 5.71 9.43
N GLN A 50 -26.01 6.94 9.31
CA GLN A 50 -26.80 7.37 8.15
C GLN A 50 -25.94 7.73 6.93
N GLY A 51 -24.65 7.98 7.11
CA GLY A 51 -23.68 8.19 6.03
C GLY A 51 -22.67 7.05 5.92
N ASP A 52 -21.47 7.37 5.47
CA ASP A 52 -20.36 6.44 5.31
C ASP A 52 -19.66 6.16 6.65
N LEU A 53 -19.19 4.93 6.82
CA LEU A 53 -18.36 4.53 7.96
C LEU A 53 -16.96 4.16 7.49
N VAL A 54 -15.98 5.00 7.85
CA VAL A 54 -14.56 4.77 7.58
C VAL A 54 -13.81 4.52 8.88
N ILE A 55 -13.30 3.30 9.08
CA ILE A 55 -12.65 2.90 10.33
C ILE A 55 -11.31 2.21 10.13
N ALA A 56 -10.37 2.48 11.03
CA ALA A 56 -9.10 1.76 11.07
C ALA A 56 -8.65 1.44 12.49
N GLY A 57 -8.11 0.23 12.69
CA GLY A 57 -7.71 -0.15 14.04
C GLY A 57 -7.09 -1.52 14.25
N GLY A 58 -7.11 -1.95 15.51
CA GLY A 58 -6.74 -3.31 15.91
C GLY A 58 -7.91 -4.26 15.69
N THR A 59 -8.93 -4.15 16.53
CA THR A 59 -10.16 -4.95 16.46
C THR A 59 -11.35 -4.04 16.17
N LEU A 60 -12.08 -4.35 15.10
CA LEU A 60 -13.18 -3.56 14.56
C LEU A 60 -14.45 -4.42 14.57
N MET A 61 -15.54 -3.91 15.15
CA MET A 61 -16.81 -4.62 15.26
C MET A 61 -17.95 -3.67 14.93
N VAL A 62 -18.66 -3.94 13.83
CA VAL A 62 -19.80 -3.15 13.35
C VAL A 62 -21.05 -4.00 13.46
N LYS A 63 -21.91 -3.67 14.42
CA LYS A 63 -23.10 -4.47 14.77
C LYS A 63 -24.42 -3.92 14.27
N ASP A 64 -24.42 -2.68 13.82
CA ASP A 64 -25.63 -1.98 13.40
C ASP A 64 -25.44 -1.42 11.99
N SER A 65 -26.54 -0.93 11.42
CA SER A 65 -26.66 -0.57 10.02
C SER A 65 -25.81 0.63 9.61
N ILE A 66 -25.22 0.53 8.41
CA ILE A 66 -24.54 1.61 7.70
C ILE A 66 -25.33 1.86 6.41
N ILE A 67 -25.83 3.09 6.25
CA ILE A 67 -26.69 3.46 5.12
C ILE A 67 -25.87 3.90 3.90
N GLY A 68 -24.65 4.38 4.11
CA GLY A 68 -23.69 4.59 3.03
C GLY A 68 -22.70 3.43 2.91
N ASP A 69 -21.48 3.76 2.53
CA ASP A 69 -20.39 2.81 2.33
C ASP A 69 -19.71 2.44 3.64
N PHE A 70 -19.23 1.20 3.71
CA PHE A 70 -18.27 0.79 4.72
C PHE A 70 -16.85 0.72 4.14
N THR A 71 -15.91 1.42 4.76
CA THR A 71 -14.47 1.26 4.48
C THR A 71 -13.71 0.96 5.77
N GLY A 72 -13.11 -0.22 5.88
CA GLY A 72 -12.51 -0.71 7.13
C GLY A 72 -11.13 -1.32 6.96
N ALA A 73 -10.18 -1.00 7.85
CA ALA A 73 -8.87 -1.66 7.87
C ALA A 73 -8.40 -2.03 9.28
N GLY A 74 -8.19 -3.32 9.58
CA GLY A 74 -7.78 -3.75 10.92
C GLY A 74 -7.06 -5.09 11.03
N ARG A 75 -6.61 -5.46 12.24
CA ARG A 75 -6.07 -6.81 12.48
C ARG A 75 -7.20 -7.84 12.45
N GLU A 76 -8.31 -7.51 13.10
CA GLU A 76 -9.56 -8.27 13.12
C GLU A 76 -10.72 -7.32 12.78
N LEU A 77 -11.60 -7.75 11.88
CA LEU A 77 -12.78 -6.99 11.45
C LEU A 77 -13.99 -7.91 11.37
N THR A 78 -15.07 -7.51 12.03
CA THR A 78 -16.34 -8.24 12.06
C THR A 78 -17.47 -7.28 11.67
N LEU A 79 -18.21 -7.63 10.61
CA LEU A 79 -19.40 -6.91 10.16
C LEU A 79 -20.64 -7.78 10.40
N ASP A 80 -21.46 -7.41 11.37
CA ASP A 80 -22.73 -8.08 11.69
C ASP A 80 -23.94 -7.23 11.24
N GLY A 81 -23.76 -5.92 11.08
CA GLY A 81 -24.83 -4.98 10.72
C GLY A 81 -25.00 -4.81 9.20
N PHE A 82 -26.23 -4.61 8.74
CA PHE A 82 -26.58 -4.35 7.33
C PHE A 82 -25.79 -3.16 6.73
N ILE A 83 -25.25 -3.34 5.53
CA ILE A 83 -24.60 -2.28 4.76
C ILE A 83 -25.43 -2.03 3.49
N MET A 84 -25.96 -0.82 3.32
CA MET A 84 -26.88 -0.52 2.22
C MET A 84 -26.19 -0.41 0.85
N ASP A 85 -24.91 -0.06 0.82
CA ASP A 85 -24.16 0.16 -0.43
C ASP A 85 -22.90 -0.73 -0.45
N ASP A 86 -21.70 -0.17 -0.60
CA ASP A 86 -20.47 -0.95 -0.80
C ASP A 86 -19.70 -1.28 0.49
N VAL A 87 -18.97 -2.39 0.47
CA VAL A 87 -18.00 -2.78 1.51
C VAL A 87 -16.59 -2.84 0.93
N ARG A 88 -15.67 -2.07 1.53
CA ARG A 88 -14.22 -2.08 1.23
C ARG A 88 -13.44 -2.41 2.49
N ALA A 89 -12.95 -3.64 2.62
CA ALA A 89 -12.32 -4.13 3.84
C ALA A 89 -10.90 -4.66 3.62
N ALA A 90 -10.00 -4.39 4.57
CA ALA A 90 -8.66 -4.97 4.60
C ALA A 90 -8.24 -5.43 5.99
N GLY A 91 -7.61 -6.61 6.14
CA GLY A 91 -7.19 -7.03 7.47
C GLY A 91 -6.48 -8.37 7.61
N GLY A 92 -6.14 -8.72 8.85
CA GLY A 92 -5.56 -10.03 9.16
C GLY A 92 -6.62 -11.13 9.09
N LYS A 93 -7.69 -10.95 9.87
CA LYS A 93 -8.89 -11.80 9.88
C LYS A 93 -10.13 -10.96 9.68
N ILE A 94 -10.96 -11.32 8.71
CA ILE A 94 -12.21 -10.64 8.37
C ILE A 94 -13.35 -11.63 8.43
N THR A 95 -14.41 -11.27 9.14
CA THR A 95 -15.68 -12.01 9.16
C THR A 95 -16.79 -11.08 8.71
N ILE A 96 -17.47 -11.47 7.64
CA ILE A 96 -18.66 -10.81 7.10
C ILE A 96 -19.84 -11.70 7.45
N ASP A 97 -20.74 -11.18 8.29
CA ASP A 97 -22.00 -11.79 8.72
C ASP A 97 -23.13 -10.79 8.54
N SER A 98 -23.29 -10.29 7.31
CA SER A 98 -24.09 -9.10 7.02
C SER A 98 -24.71 -9.16 5.61
N ASP A 99 -25.87 -8.54 5.47
CA ASP A 99 -26.47 -8.21 4.17
C ASP A 99 -25.77 -6.97 3.59
N ILE A 100 -25.22 -7.09 2.37
CA ILE A 100 -24.52 -6.02 1.64
C ILE A 100 -25.34 -5.66 0.40
N GLY A 101 -25.68 -4.38 0.27
CA GLY A 101 -26.61 -3.88 -0.72
C GLY A 101 -26.05 -3.75 -2.13
N ASP A 102 -24.72 -3.63 -2.29
CA ASP A 102 -24.03 -3.66 -3.58
C ASP A 102 -22.72 -4.49 -3.54
N ASP A 103 -21.55 -3.91 -3.80
CA ASP A 103 -20.29 -4.65 -4.01
C ASP A 103 -19.48 -4.92 -2.71
N LEU A 104 -18.78 -6.05 -2.68
CA LEU A 104 -17.79 -6.39 -1.64
C LEU A 104 -16.38 -6.47 -2.25
N VAL A 105 -15.50 -5.59 -1.78
CA VAL A 105 -14.05 -5.63 -2.04
C VAL A 105 -13.32 -5.93 -0.75
N VAL A 106 -12.60 -7.06 -0.70
CA VAL A 106 -11.96 -7.52 0.54
C VAL A 106 -10.55 -8.08 0.33
N PHE A 107 -9.63 -7.62 1.17
CA PHE A 107 -8.23 -8.06 1.21
C PHE A 107 -7.88 -8.63 2.59
N GLY A 108 -7.53 -9.91 2.71
CA GLY A 108 -7.33 -10.51 4.03
C GLY A 108 -6.21 -11.54 4.15
N GLY A 109 -5.76 -11.83 5.38
CA GLY A 109 -5.05 -13.09 5.64
C GLY A 109 -6.04 -14.25 5.61
N GLU A 110 -7.13 -14.12 6.37
CA GLU A 110 -8.26 -15.03 6.45
C GLU A 110 -9.55 -14.23 6.24
N VAL A 111 -10.39 -14.64 5.29
CA VAL A 111 -11.69 -14.03 5.00
C VAL A 111 -12.77 -15.09 5.13
N THR A 112 -13.76 -14.82 5.97
CA THR A 112 -14.94 -15.66 6.14
C THR A 112 -16.19 -14.86 5.78
N ILE A 113 -16.93 -15.31 4.77
CA ILE A 113 -18.27 -14.85 4.44
C ILE A 113 -19.23 -15.93 4.95
N THR A 114 -20.02 -15.61 5.97
CA THR A 114 -20.88 -16.57 6.67
C THR A 114 -22.11 -16.95 5.83
N GLU A 115 -22.81 -17.99 6.28
CA GLU A 115 -24.07 -18.43 5.68
C GLU A 115 -25.22 -17.43 5.81
N ASN A 116 -25.17 -16.50 6.77
CA ASN A 116 -26.19 -15.45 6.90
C ASN A 116 -25.93 -14.25 5.99
N THR A 117 -24.81 -14.22 5.26
CA THR A 117 -24.44 -13.10 4.39
C THR A 117 -25.14 -13.21 3.04
N ARG A 118 -25.79 -12.13 2.61
CA ARG A 118 -26.26 -11.94 1.25
C ARG A 118 -25.66 -10.69 0.62
N ILE A 119 -25.01 -10.84 -0.52
CA ILE A 119 -24.35 -9.77 -1.26
C ILE A 119 -25.10 -9.56 -2.57
N ASN A 120 -25.69 -8.38 -2.75
CA ASN A 120 -26.49 -8.08 -3.92
C ASN A 120 -25.66 -7.78 -5.17
N GLY A 121 -24.44 -7.26 -5.01
CA GLY A 121 -23.51 -6.98 -6.10
C GLY A 121 -22.44 -8.06 -6.24
N LYS A 122 -21.23 -7.63 -6.59
CA LYS A 122 -20.08 -8.46 -6.95
C LYS A 122 -19.12 -8.63 -5.78
N ILE A 123 -18.29 -9.68 -5.86
CA ILE A 123 -17.15 -9.87 -4.96
C ILE A 123 -15.84 -9.69 -5.72
N LEU A 124 -14.94 -8.91 -5.14
CA LEU A 124 -13.50 -8.95 -5.40
C LEU A 124 -12.75 -9.29 -4.11
N CYS A 125 -12.24 -10.52 -4.02
CA CYS A 125 -11.57 -11.01 -2.82
C CYS A 125 -10.13 -11.45 -3.13
N TYR A 126 -9.18 -10.94 -2.34
CA TYR A 126 -7.80 -11.41 -2.30
C TYR A 126 -7.46 -11.83 -0.88
N ALA A 127 -7.13 -13.10 -0.65
CA ALA A 127 -6.74 -13.53 0.69
C ALA A 127 -5.70 -14.66 0.74
N GLY A 128 -5.21 -14.99 1.93
CA GLY A 128 -4.49 -16.25 2.13
C GLY A 128 -5.47 -17.43 2.12
N ILE A 129 -6.54 -17.32 2.90
CA ILE A 129 -7.59 -18.31 3.06
C ILE A 129 -8.95 -17.62 2.89
N VAL A 130 -9.85 -18.21 2.08
CA VAL A 130 -11.23 -17.75 1.89
C VAL A 130 -12.20 -18.87 2.22
N SER A 131 -13.20 -18.58 3.04
CA SER A 131 -14.38 -19.43 3.24
C SER A 131 -15.64 -18.64 2.86
N MET A 132 -16.35 -19.07 1.82
CA MET A 132 -17.55 -18.41 1.31
C MET A 132 -18.76 -19.33 1.45
N ASN A 133 -19.65 -19.00 2.38
CA ASN A 133 -20.84 -19.79 2.72
C ASN A 133 -22.17 -19.05 2.42
N GLY A 134 -22.12 -17.76 2.10
CA GLY A 134 -23.29 -16.91 1.86
C GLY A 134 -23.86 -16.98 0.45
N GLU A 135 -24.78 -16.06 0.13
CA GLU A 135 -25.35 -15.89 -1.21
C GLU A 135 -24.79 -14.62 -1.89
N VAL A 136 -24.36 -14.76 -3.14
CA VAL A 136 -23.92 -13.64 -4.00
C VAL A 136 -24.79 -13.59 -5.24
N LEU A 137 -25.39 -12.44 -5.53
CA LEU A 137 -26.32 -12.30 -6.65
C LEU A 137 -25.63 -12.00 -7.98
N GLU A 138 -24.44 -11.41 -7.96
CA GLU A 138 -23.65 -11.15 -9.16
C GLU A 138 -22.33 -11.94 -9.17
N ASP A 139 -21.35 -11.43 -9.90
CA ASP A 139 -20.10 -12.11 -10.21
C ASP A 139 -19.17 -12.17 -9.00
N ILE A 140 -18.39 -13.25 -8.90
CA ILE A 140 -17.31 -13.36 -7.92
C ILE A 140 -15.96 -13.43 -8.62
N LYS A 141 -14.97 -12.74 -8.05
CA LYS A 141 -13.56 -12.90 -8.35
C LYS A 141 -12.80 -13.15 -7.05
N ILE A 142 -12.32 -14.37 -6.86
CA ILE A 142 -11.62 -14.81 -5.65
C ILE A 142 -10.22 -15.28 -6.02
N HIS A 143 -9.23 -14.69 -5.36
CA HIS A 143 -7.83 -15.10 -5.46
C HIS A 143 -7.29 -15.42 -4.07
N ALA A 144 -6.96 -16.68 -3.79
CA ALA A 144 -6.40 -17.06 -2.50
C ALA A 144 -5.40 -18.23 -2.58
N GLY A 145 -4.71 -18.52 -1.48
CA GLY A 145 -3.96 -19.78 -1.37
C GLY A 145 -4.91 -20.96 -1.19
N GLU A 146 -5.87 -20.82 -0.28
CA GLU A 146 -6.92 -21.80 -0.02
C GLU A 146 -8.31 -21.17 -0.20
N VAL A 147 -9.18 -21.84 -0.97
CA VAL A 147 -10.54 -21.40 -1.24
C VAL A 147 -11.52 -22.52 -0.88
N ASN A 148 -12.43 -22.25 0.05
CA ASN A 148 -13.57 -23.13 0.36
C ASN A 148 -14.88 -22.39 0.05
N ILE A 149 -15.69 -22.96 -0.85
CA ILE A 149 -17.00 -22.40 -1.22
C ILE A 149 -18.08 -23.43 -0.91
N ASN A 150 -18.98 -23.09 0.01
CA ASN A 150 -20.19 -23.86 0.32
C ASN A 150 -21.48 -23.03 0.13
N GLY A 151 -21.37 -21.81 -0.39
CA GLY A 151 -22.48 -20.88 -0.62
C GLY A 151 -23.06 -20.86 -2.04
N ILE A 152 -23.92 -19.89 -2.32
CA ILE A 152 -24.64 -19.74 -3.59
C ILE A 152 -24.06 -18.56 -4.39
N VAL A 153 -23.78 -18.75 -5.67
CA VAL A 153 -23.35 -17.71 -6.61
C VAL A 153 -24.28 -17.69 -7.82
N ARG A 154 -24.92 -16.54 -8.05
CA ARG A 154 -25.84 -16.36 -9.17
C ARG A 154 -25.19 -15.77 -10.42
N GLY A 155 -24.10 -15.01 -10.28
CA GLY A 155 -23.29 -14.50 -11.39
C GLY A 155 -22.16 -15.44 -11.79
N ALA A 156 -21.32 -14.97 -12.73
CA ALA A 156 -20.16 -15.70 -13.20
C ALA A 156 -19.04 -15.73 -12.14
N SER A 157 -18.27 -16.81 -12.11
CA SER A 157 -17.22 -17.00 -11.11
C SER A 157 -15.85 -17.05 -11.75
N THR A 158 -14.90 -16.30 -11.22
CA THR A 158 -13.46 -16.46 -11.47
C THR A 158 -12.78 -16.82 -10.16
N ILE A 159 -12.24 -18.03 -10.06
CA ILE A 159 -11.68 -18.56 -8.81
C ILE A 159 -10.23 -18.99 -9.06
N THR A 160 -9.31 -18.51 -8.25
CA THR A 160 -7.89 -18.84 -8.37
C THR A 160 -7.34 -19.19 -7.00
N GLY A 161 -6.76 -20.38 -6.85
CA GLY A 161 -6.00 -20.69 -5.65
C GLY A 161 -5.30 -22.04 -5.66
N ASP A 162 -4.34 -22.23 -4.78
CA ASP A 162 -3.53 -23.46 -4.76
C ASP A 162 -4.35 -24.69 -4.35
N ASP A 163 -5.30 -24.51 -3.44
CA ASP A 163 -6.28 -25.51 -3.01
C ASP A 163 -7.69 -24.93 -3.11
N ILE A 164 -8.57 -25.62 -3.85
CA ILE A 164 -9.97 -25.22 -4.06
C ILE A 164 -10.88 -26.38 -3.65
N ILE A 165 -11.72 -26.13 -2.65
CA ILE A 165 -12.72 -27.05 -2.14
C ILE A 165 -14.11 -26.50 -2.44
N ILE A 166 -14.90 -27.26 -3.19
CA ILE A 166 -16.31 -26.97 -3.43
C ILE A 166 -17.14 -27.85 -2.49
N GLY A 167 -17.86 -27.22 -1.57
CA GLY A 167 -18.72 -27.87 -0.59
C GLY A 167 -20.01 -28.44 -1.19
N SER A 168 -20.72 -29.26 -0.41
CA SER A 168 -21.93 -29.96 -0.87
C SER A 168 -23.13 -29.05 -1.09
N ASP A 169 -23.18 -27.91 -0.39
CA ASP A 169 -24.28 -26.94 -0.48
C ASP A 169 -24.00 -25.87 -1.53
N ALA A 170 -22.79 -25.86 -2.11
CA ALA A 170 -22.40 -24.90 -3.12
C ALA A 170 -23.34 -24.93 -4.32
N LYS A 171 -23.70 -23.77 -4.85
CA LYS A 171 -24.48 -23.64 -6.09
C LYS A 171 -23.94 -22.53 -6.99
N PHE A 172 -23.68 -22.85 -8.25
CA PHE A 172 -23.26 -21.90 -9.28
C PHE A 172 -24.29 -21.91 -10.42
N TYR A 173 -24.91 -20.76 -10.68
CA TYR A 173 -25.92 -20.60 -11.73
C TYR A 173 -25.37 -20.06 -13.05
N LYS A 174 -24.06 -19.76 -13.10
CA LYS A 174 -23.32 -19.34 -14.29
C LYS A 174 -21.95 -20.00 -14.32
N ASP A 175 -21.30 -19.87 -15.46
CA ASP A 175 -20.02 -20.51 -15.73
C ASP A 175 -18.95 -20.06 -14.72
N VAL A 176 -18.11 -21.03 -14.36
CA VAL A 176 -17.01 -20.90 -13.43
C VAL A 176 -15.71 -21.06 -14.20
N GLN A 177 -14.91 -20.01 -14.29
CA GLN A 177 -13.51 -20.11 -14.69
C GLN A 177 -12.66 -20.31 -13.44
N TYR A 178 -11.79 -21.31 -13.47
CA TYR A 178 -10.93 -21.56 -12.33
C TYR A 178 -9.50 -21.92 -12.70
N TRP A 179 -8.59 -21.66 -11.76
CA TRP A 179 -7.25 -22.21 -11.78
C TRP A 179 -6.90 -22.72 -10.39
N SER A 180 -6.29 -23.91 -10.37
CA SER A 180 -5.75 -24.54 -9.17
C SER A 180 -4.46 -25.27 -9.48
N SER A 181 -3.61 -25.44 -8.47
CA SER A 181 -2.43 -26.30 -8.57
C SER A 181 -2.82 -27.77 -8.79
N ASP A 182 -4.01 -28.18 -8.34
CA ASP A 182 -4.66 -29.43 -8.73
C ASP A 182 -5.70 -29.15 -9.84
N GLU A 183 -5.44 -29.67 -11.04
CA GLU A 183 -6.29 -29.48 -12.21
C GLU A 183 -7.69 -30.12 -12.06
N ASN A 184 -7.85 -31.10 -11.15
CA ASN A 184 -9.09 -31.88 -11.04
C ASN A 184 -9.95 -31.46 -9.84
N ILE A 185 -10.56 -30.27 -9.93
CA ILE A 185 -11.52 -29.82 -8.94
C ILE A 185 -12.88 -30.50 -9.14
N ASN A 186 -13.41 -31.12 -8.09
CA ASN A 186 -14.73 -31.74 -8.11
C ASN A 186 -15.80 -30.71 -7.74
N PHE A 187 -16.59 -30.30 -8.72
CA PHE A 187 -17.74 -29.42 -8.51
C PHE A 187 -19.02 -30.16 -8.06
N TYR A 188 -18.97 -31.48 -7.86
CA TYR A 188 -20.10 -32.32 -7.43
C TYR A 188 -21.40 -32.00 -8.18
N ASN A 189 -22.47 -31.66 -7.44
CA ASN A 189 -23.76 -31.18 -7.96
C ASN A 189 -23.91 -29.66 -7.77
N ALA A 190 -22.81 -28.92 -7.71
CA ALA A 190 -22.82 -27.48 -7.47
C ALA A 190 -23.19 -26.67 -8.72
N LEU A 191 -22.91 -27.19 -9.92
CA LEU A 191 -23.23 -26.49 -11.17
C LEU A 191 -24.72 -26.66 -11.51
N VAL A 192 -25.44 -25.55 -11.68
CA VAL A 192 -26.86 -25.49 -12.05
C VAL A 192 -26.96 -24.86 -13.44
N ASP A 193 -27.10 -25.70 -14.47
CA ASP A 193 -27.08 -25.29 -15.89
C ASP A 193 -25.85 -24.44 -16.28
N ALA A 194 -24.73 -24.68 -15.60
CA ALA A 194 -23.46 -23.98 -15.74
C ALA A 194 -22.31 -24.96 -16.02
N LYS A 195 -21.17 -24.42 -16.47
CA LYS A 195 -19.93 -25.20 -16.70
C LYS A 195 -18.78 -24.67 -15.86
N ALA A 196 -17.91 -25.57 -15.42
CA ALA A 196 -16.63 -25.20 -14.85
C ALA A 196 -15.52 -25.44 -15.89
N GLU A 197 -14.76 -24.39 -16.21
CA GLU A 197 -13.67 -24.42 -17.18
C GLU A 197 -12.35 -24.05 -16.50
N TYR A 198 -11.38 -24.96 -16.60
CA TYR A 198 -10.02 -24.69 -16.15
C TYR A 198 -9.36 -23.69 -17.12
N ASN A 199 -8.77 -22.63 -16.58
CA ASN A 199 -8.12 -21.58 -17.36
C ASN A 199 -6.69 -21.32 -16.85
N GLU A 200 -5.70 -21.81 -17.59
CA GLU A 200 -4.26 -21.66 -17.27
C GLU A 200 -3.81 -20.19 -17.25
N GLU A 201 -4.46 -19.29 -18.00
CA GLU A 201 -4.10 -17.86 -18.03
C GLU A 201 -4.33 -17.17 -16.68
N LEU A 202 -5.24 -17.71 -15.84
CA LEU A 202 -5.50 -17.18 -14.49
C LEU A 202 -4.29 -17.41 -13.53
N ALA A 203 -3.45 -18.41 -13.80
CA ALA A 203 -2.19 -18.64 -13.08
C ALA A 203 -1.20 -17.48 -13.27
N GLU A 204 -1.20 -16.86 -14.46
CA GLU A 204 -0.32 -15.74 -14.79
C GLU A 204 -0.77 -14.44 -14.12
N GLU A 205 -2.06 -14.33 -13.78
CA GLU A 205 -2.62 -13.18 -13.04
C GLU A 205 -2.30 -13.25 -11.54
N GLN A 206 -2.23 -14.46 -10.95
CA GLN A 206 -1.73 -14.69 -9.58
C GLN A 206 -0.20 -14.56 -9.49
N SER A 207 0.52 -14.92 -10.55
CA SER A 207 1.97 -14.84 -10.65
C SER A 207 2.49 -13.57 -11.33
N GLN A 208 2.03 -12.39 -10.91
CA GLN A 208 2.70 -11.10 -11.25
C GLN A 208 4.13 -10.96 -10.67
N LEU A 209 4.79 -12.08 -10.41
CA LEU A 209 6.21 -12.27 -10.13
C LEU A 209 6.81 -13.45 -10.94
N SER A 210 6.30 -13.77 -12.15
CA SER A 210 6.90 -14.79 -13.02
C SER A 210 7.66 -14.22 -14.24
N LEU A 211 8.83 -14.84 -14.51
CA LEU A 211 9.93 -14.35 -15.35
C LEU A 211 9.66 -14.28 -16.88
N ARG A 212 8.51 -14.72 -17.39
CA ARG A 212 8.18 -14.63 -18.84
C ARG A 212 7.42 -13.35 -19.22
N THR A 213 6.77 -12.70 -18.26
CA THR A 213 6.25 -11.33 -18.37
C THR A 213 7.36 -10.26 -18.47
N PHE A 214 8.61 -10.69 -18.27
CA PHE A 214 9.83 -9.86 -18.31
C PHE A 214 10.20 -9.34 -19.71
N GLY A 215 9.51 -9.78 -20.77
CA GLY A 215 9.75 -9.35 -22.15
C GLY A 215 9.03 -8.04 -22.52
N THR A 216 7.70 -8.05 -22.58
CA THR A 216 6.92 -6.93 -23.18
C THR A 216 6.24 -6.01 -22.15
N LYS A 217 5.73 -6.53 -21.03
CA LYS A 217 5.22 -5.72 -19.90
C LYS A 217 6.35 -5.10 -19.08
N SER A 218 7.46 -5.82 -18.89
CA SER A 218 8.68 -5.27 -18.28
C SER A 218 9.25 -4.11 -19.08
N LEU A 219 9.29 -4.17 -20.42
CA LEU A 219 9.72 -3.01 -21.22
C LEU A 219 8.82 -1.79 -21.01
N LYS A 220 7.50 -1.97 -20.92
CA LYS A 220 6.56 -0.88 -20.59
C LYS A 220 6.76 -0.34 -19.18
N LEU A 221 6.90 -1.21 -18.17
CA LEU A 221 7.17 -0.82 -16.78
C LEU A 221 8.53 -0.13 -16.64
N TRP A 222 9.55 -0.61 -17.34
CA TRP A 222 10.87 0.03 -17.44
C TRP A 222 10.77 1.38 -18.12
N LEU A 223 10.00 1.51 -19.20
CA LEU A 223 9.78 2.79 -19.86
C LEU A 223 9.10 3.78 -18.91
N VAL A 224 8.05 3.35 -18.20
CA VAL A 224 7.36 4.17 -17.18
C VAL A 224 8.32 4.56 -16.04
N TYR A 225 9.15 3.64 -15.58
CA TYR A 225 10.17 3.92 -14.56
C TYR A 225 11.19 4.94 -15.06
N VAL A 226 11.73 4.77 -16.28
CA VAL A 226 12.72 5.68 -16.86
C VAL A 226 12.13 7.06 -17.09
N LEU A 227 10.89 7.16 -17.59
CA LEU A 227 10.21 8.44 -17.79
C LEU A 227 9.88 9.13 -16.47
N SER A 228 9.41 8.39 -15.46
CA SER A 228 9.14 8.95 -14.12
C SER A 228 10.43 9.38 -13.42
N ALA A 229 11.51 8.60 -13.54
CA ALA A 229 12.83 8.96 -13.05
C ALA A 229 13.37 10.21 -13.76
N LEU A 230 13.23 10.31 -15.09
CA LEU A 230 13.62 11.50 -15.85
C LEU A 230 12.84 12.74 -15.37
N LEU A 231 11.53 12.62 -15.20
CA LEU A 231 10.69 13.71 -14.70
C LEU A 231 11.10 14.13 -13.29
N ALA A 232 11.35 13.17 -12.39
CA ALA A 232 11.83 13.45 -11.05
C ALA A 232 13.21 14.12 -11.06
N ILE A 233 14.15 13.65 -11.89
CA ILE A 233 15.47 14.26 -12.05
C ILE A 233 15.31 15.70 -12.54
N LEU A 234 14.49 15.94 -13.57
CA LEU A 234 14.24 17.30 -14.08
C LEU A 234 13.67 18.21 -12.98
N ALA A 235 12.67 17.74 -12.24
CA ALA A 235 12.06 18.50 -11.16
C ALA A 235 13.08 18.83 -10.04
N PHE A 236 13.77 17.83 -9.50
CA PHE A 236 14.74 18.04 -8.42
C PHE A 236 15.94 18.86 -8.88
N HIS A 237 16.49 18.55 -10.05
CA HIS A 237 17.65 19.25 -10.58
C HIS A 237 17.32 20.73 -10.87
N ALA A 238 16.13 21.04 -11.39
CA ALA A 238 15.69 22.41 -11.61
C ALA A 238 15.47 23.17 -10.29
N LEU A 239 14.79 22.55 -9.31
CA LEU A 239 14.44 23.20 -8.04
C LEU A 239 15.63 23.36 -7.09
N PHE A 240 16.56 22.39 -7.06
CA PHE A 240 17.58 22.27 -6.02
C PHE A 240 19.02 22.24 -6.56
N ARG A 241 19.27 22.75 -7.79
CA ARG A 241 20.60 22.84 -8.41
C ARG A 241 21.70 23.32 -7.46
N ASN A 242 21.46 24.41 -6.73
CA ASN A 242 22.46 25.01 -5.83
C ASN A 242 22.74 24.12 -4.61
N ALA A 243 21.72 23.41 -4.11
CA ALA A 243 21.91 22.47 -3.01
C ALA A 243 22.85 21.34 -3.46
N PHE A 244 22.60 20.72 -4.61
CA PHE A 244 23.42 19.61 -5.10
C PHE A 244 24.87 20.01 -5.44
N SER A 245 25.07 21.17 -6.10
CA SER A 245 26.42 21.65 -6.41
C SER A 245 27.27 21.85 -5.15
N ASN A 246 26.68 22.44 -4.12
CA ASN A 246 27.36 22.73 -2.86
C ASN A 246 27.51 21.48 -1.96
N ALA A 247 26.61 20.49 -2.08
CA ALA A 247 26.69 19.24 -1.34
C ALA A 247 27.94 18.42 -1.73
N VAL A 248 28.35 18.49 -3.00
CA VAL A 248 29.48 17.72 -3.54
C VAL A 248 30.83 18.17 -2.99
N GLU A 249 31.01 19.47 -2.73
CA GLU A 249 32.20 19.99 -2.01
C GLU A 249 32.35 19.39 -0.59
N GLY A 250 31.25 18.83 -0.05
CA GLY A 250 31.22 18.08 1.20
C GLY A 250 31.80 16.67 1.12
N ILE A 251 31.61 16.00 -0.03
CA ILE A 251 31.78 14.55 -0.19
C ILE A 251 33.26 14.16 -0.31
N GLU A 252 34.05 14.90 -1.08
CA GLU A 252 35.43 14.49 -1.46
C GLU A 252 36.34 14.17 -0.27
N ASN A 253 36.14 14.81 0.88
CA ASN A 253 37.00 14.63 2.07
C ASN A 253 36.29 14.01 3.28
N ASN A 254 34.99 13.67 3.19
CA ASN A 254 34.20 13.27 4.37
C ASN A 254 33.20 12.14 4.10
N LEU A 255 33.44 11.25 3.14
CA LEU A 255 32.52 10.16 2.79
C LEU A 255 32.05 9.33 3.99
N PHE A 256 32.96 8.97 4.91
CA PHE A 256 32.59 8.24 6.14
C PHE A 256 31.73 9.06 7.10
N LYS A 257 31.95 10.38 7.20
CA LYS A 257 31.09 11.25 8.01
C LYS A 257 29.73 11.41 7.35
N SER A 258 29.67 11.58 6.03
CA SER A 258 28.40 11.60 5.30
C SER A 258 27.63 10.32 5.56
N PHE A 259 28.26 9.15 5.40
CA PHE A 259 27.63 7.88 5.73
C PHE A 259 27.11 7.84 7.18
N GLY A 260 27.90 8.26 8.17
CA GLY A 260 27.48 8.30 9.57
C GLY A 260 26.29 9.22 9.85
N TYR A 261 26.29 10.45 9.32
CA TYR A 261 25.15 11.38 9.44
C TYR A 261 23.92 10.88 8.69
N GLY A 262 24.11 10.20 7.56
CA GLY A 262 23.05 9.52 6.83
C GLY A 262 22.41 8.39 7.60
N LEU A 263 23.22 7.57 8.27
CA LEU A 263 22.72 6.49 9.12
C LEU A 263 21.95 7.06 10.32
N LEU A 264 22.46 8.16 10.90
CA LEU A 264 21.76 8.91 11.95
C LEU A 264 20.45 9.53 11.44
N TYR A 265 20.39 9.97 10.18
CA TYR A 265 19.13 10.38 9.54
C TYR A 265 18.16 9.20 9.40
N LEU A 266 18.62 8.07 8.84
CA LEU A 266 17.78 6.90 8.59
C LEU A 266 17.25 6.22 9.86
N ILE A 267 17.98 6.28 10.97
CA ILE A 267 17.56 5.69 12.25
C ILE A 267 16.91 6.77 13.15
N GLY A 268 17.54 7.93 13.25
CA GLY A 268 17.13 9.00 14.16
C GLY A 268 15.83 9.67 13.74
N VAL A 269 15.61 9.92 12.43
CA VAL A 269 14.36 10.56 11.98
C VAL A 269 13.15 9.68 12.25
N PRO A 270 13.13 8.37 11.94
CA PRO A 270 12.05 7.48 12.37
C PRO A 270 11.80 7.48 13.87
N LEU A 271 12.85 7.47 14.71
CA LEU A 271 12.69 7.54 16.15
C LEU A 271 12.03 8.87 16.58
N LEU A 272 12.47 10.00 16.02
CA LEU A 272 11.87 11.30 16.28
C LEU A 272 10.42 11.39 15.79
N ILE A 273 10.10 10.77 14.65
CA ILE A 273 8.73 10.63 14.14
C ILE A 273 7.89 9.84 15.14
N LEU A 274 8.37 8.68 15.61
CA LEU A 274 7.64 7.85 16.58
C LEU A 274 7.39 8.60 17.90
N VAL A 275 8.40 9.32 18.40
CA VAL A 275 8.26 10.17 19.59
C VAL A 275 7.25 11.30 19.35
N SER A 276 7.27 11.92 18.17
CA SER A 276 6.33 12.99 17.82
C SER A 276 4.89 12.48 17.68
N LEU A 277 4.71 11.31 17.06
CA LEU A 277 3.40 10.65 16.92
C LEU A 277 2.85 10.18 18.28
N TYR A 278 3.73 9.86 19.23
CA TYR A 278 3.32 9.51 20.60
C TYR A 278 2.77 10.72 21.37
N MET A 279 3.25 11.94 21.07
CA MET A 279 2.74 13.15 21.71
C MET A 279 1.40 13.58 21.07
N LEU A 280 0.36 13.80 21.89
CA LEU A 280 -0.98 14.25 21.42
C LEU A 280 -0.91 15.51 20.55
N ILE A 281 -0.08 16.50 20.91
CA ILE A 281 0.12 17.74 20.13
C ILE A 281 1.05 17.51 18.94
N GLY A 282 1.95 16.52 19.03
CA GLY A 282 2.96 16.20 18.04
C GLY A 282 2.44 15.43 16.82
N LEU A 283 1.19 14.92 16.86
CA LEU A 283 0.64 14.08 15.79
C LEU A 283 0.72 14.74 14.40
N LYS A 284 0.30 16.00 14.26
CA LYS A 284 0.35 16.73 12.99
C LYS A 284 1.79 16.89 12.47
N LEU A 285 2.72 17.22 13.37
CA LEU A 285 4.13 17.38 13.04
C LEU A 285 4.81 16.03 12.71
N GLY A 286 4.46 14.98 13.45
CA GLY A 286 4.94 13.62 13.25
C GLY A 286 4.48 13.04 11.91
N LEU A 287 3.22 13.25 11.54
CA LEU A 287 2.69 12.87 10.22
C LEU A 287 3.37 13.63 9.09
N PHE A 288 3.57 14.95 9.24
CA PHE A 288 4.31 15.74 8.27
C PHE A 288 5.76 15.25 8.13
N ALA A 289 6.45 15.02 9.24
CA ALA A 289 7.82 14.49 9.24
C ALA A 289 7.89 13.07 8.64
N ALA A 290 6.88 12.22 8.89
CA ALA A 290 6.76 10.91 8.28
C ALA A 290 6.57 11.00 6.75
N ALA A 291 5.71 11.89 6.28
CA ALA A 291 5.50 12.13 4.85
C ALA A 291 6.80 12.59 4.18
N VAL A 292 7.52 13.55 4.78
CA VAL A 292 8.83 14.00 4.30
C VAL A 292 9.85 12.87 4.30
N PHE A 293 9.89 12.04 5.35
CA PHE A 293 10.81 10.91 5.44
C PHE A 293 10.51 9.84 4.39
N VAL A 294 9.25 9.44 4.21
CA VAL A 294 8.85 8.48 3.17
C VAL A 294 9.15 9.05 1.78
N PHE A 295 8.84 10.32 1.54
CA PHE A 295 9.21 11.02 0.31
C PHE A 295 10.73 10.98 0.07
N SER A 296 11.52 11.18 1.13
CA SER A 296 12.98 11.09 1.05
C SER A 296 13.46 9.67 0.70
N LEU A 297 12.83 8.63 1.23
CA LEU A 297 13.18 7.25 0.88
C LEU A 297 12.80 6.92 -0.55
N LEU A 298 11.62 7.36 -0.99
CA LEU A 298 11.10 7.15 -2.34
C LEU A 298 12.01 7.76 -3.41
N PHE A 299 12.49 8.99 -3.19
CA PHE A 299 13.34 9.70 -4.14
C PHE A 299 14.84 9.62 -3.81
N GLY A 300 15.24 8.82 -2.82
CA GLY A 300 16.61 8.72 -2.33
C GLY A 300 17.62 8.35 -3.43
N HIS A 301 17.32 7.33 -4.24
CA HIS A 301 18.19 6.92 -5.36
C HIS A 301 18.25 7.97 -6.47
N THR A 302 17.13 8.66 -6.75
CA THR A 302 17.10 9.75 -7.74
C THR A 302 17.99 10.90 -7.30
N ILE A 303 17.89 11.31 -6.04
CA ILE A 303 18.73 12.35 -5.45
C ILE A 303 20.20 11.90 -5.43
N ALA A 304 20.47 10.64 -5.09
CA ALA A 304 21.81 10.07 -5.13
C ALA A 304 22.42 10.13 -6.53
N ALA A 305 21.64 9.81 -7.57
CA ALA A 305 22.09 9.84 -8.94
C ALA A 305 22.45 11.27 -9.41
N ILE A 306 21.67 12.28 -8.99
CA ILE A 306 22.01 13.69 -9.24
C ILE A 306 23.31 14.07 -8.52
N LEU A 307 23.47 13.69 -7.24
CA LEU A 307 24.69 13.96 -6.49
C LEU A 307 25.91 13.30 -7.14
N ILE A 308 25.80 12.07 -7.63
CA ILE A 308 26.87 11.41 -8.37
C ILE A 308 27.20 12.17 -9.66
N ALA A 309 26.20 12.64 -10.40
CA ALA A 309 26.44 13.44 -11.61
C ALA A 309 27.20 14.74 -11.29
N TYR A 310 26.85 15.44 -10.21
CA TYR A 310 27.59 16.61 -9.74
C TYR A 310 28.99 16.25 -9.21
N TYR A 311 29.14 15.10 -8.55
CA TYR A 311 30.44 14.60 -8.09
C TYR A 311 31.38 14.31 -9.26
N LEU A 312 30.91 13.62 -10.30
CA LEU A 312 31.69 13.36 -11.51
C LEU A 312 32.05 14.67 -12.23
N ARG A 313 31.11 15.62 -12.29
CA ARG A 313 31.36 16.95 -12.85
C ARG A 313 32.53 17.66 -12.16
N ALA A 314 32.53 17.69 -10.83
CA ALA A 314 33.58 18.32 -10.03
C ALA A 314 34.90 17.55 -10.14
N ARG A 315 34.87 16.22 -10.00
CA ARG A 315 36.05 15.35 -10.02
C ARG A 315 36.87 15.42 -11.32
N TYR A 316 36.19 15.62 -12.45
CA TYR A 316 36.79 15.71 -13.78
C TYR A 316 36.95 17.17 -14.28
N ASP A 317 36.69 18.16 -13.42
CA ASP A 317 36.77 19.60 -13.75
C ASP A 317 36.06 19.96 -15.06
N ARG A 318 34.83 19.47 -15.22
CA ARG A 318 34.03 19.68 -16.44
C ARG A 318 32.96 20.74 -16.25
N ALA A 319 32.83 21.64 -17.22
CA ALA A 319 31.73 22.58 -17.32
C ALA A 319 30.47 21.93 -17.95
N TRP A 320 29.92 20.91 -17.29
CA TRP A 320 28.72 20.22 -17.79
C TRP A 320 27.49 21.13 -17.82
N SER A 321 26.75 21.05 -18.93
CA SER A 321 25.46 21.72 -19.08
C SER A 321 24.39 21.08 -18.19
N PHE A 322 23.24 21.76 -18.04
CA PHE A 322 22.08 21.20 -17.33
C PHE A 322 21.69 19.80 -17.86
N TRP A 323 21.61 19.65 -19.19
CA TRP A 323 21.25 18.39 -19.84
C TRP A 323 22.28 17.30 -19.64
N THR A 324 23.57 17.65 -19.67
CA THR A 324 24.65 16.68 -19.43
C THR A 324 24.55 16.07 -18.03
N VAL A 325 24.33 16.90 -17.00
CA VAL A 325 24.13 16.42 -15.62
C VAL A 325 22.86 15.55 -15.53
N THR A 326 21.75 15.97 -16.16
CA THR A 326 20.48 15.23 -16.16
C THR A 326 20.63 13.84 -16.80
N PHE A 327 21.30 13.71 -17.95
CA PHE A 327 21.49 12.42 -18.61
C PHE A 327 22.48 11.51 -17.87
N VAL A 328 23.53 12.08 -17.27
CA VAL A 328 24.44 11.30 -16.40
C VAL A 328 23.69 10.80 -15.16
N ALA A 329 22.86 11.63 -14.53
CA ALA A 329 22.03 11.21 -13.41
C ALA A 329 21.02 10.13 -13.83
N LEU A 330 20.42 10.25 -15.02
CA LEU A 330 19.51 9.23 -15.55
C LEU A 330 20.24 7.88 -15.75
N PHE A 331 21.45 7.91 -16.29
CA PHE A 331 22.27 6.71 -16.41
C PHE A 331 22.59 6.11 -15.02
N CYS A 332 23.01 6.94 -14.05
CA CYS A 332 23.30 6.48 -12.70
C CYS A 332 22.09 5.85 -12.00
N VAL A 333 20.89 6.44 -12.13
CA VAL A 333 19.69 5.89 -11.47
C VAL A 333 19.26 4.56 -12.10
N ILE A 334 19.42 4.39 -13.43
CA ILE A 334 19.18 3.11 -14.11
C ILE A 334 20.15 2.05 -13.61
N VAL A 335 21.44 2.36 -13.53
CA VAL A 335 22.46 1.44 -13.00
C VAL A 335 22.15 1.07 -11.55
N MET A 336 21.83 2.03 -10.69
CA MET A 336 21.41 1.76 -9.32
C MET A 336 20.19 0.84 -9.29
N ARG A 337 19.18 1.10 -10.13
CA ARG A 337 17.96 0.28 -10.20
C ARG A 337 18.30 -1.17 -10.48
N VAL A 338 19.14 -1.44 -11.49
CA VAL A 338 19.60 -2.80 -11.84
C VAL A 338 20.31 -3.45 -10.66
N ILE A 339 21.22 -2.75 -9.97
CA ILE A 339 21.96 -3.34 -8.85
C ILE A 339 21.03 -3.60 -7.65
N THR A 340 20.06 -2.71 -7.40
CA THR A 340 19.11 -2.85 -6.30
C THR A 340 18.06 -3.94 -6.50
N MET A 341 17.98 -4.56 -7.69
CA MET A 341 17.10 -5.71 -7.95
C MET A 341 17.58 -7.00 -7.27
N ILE A 342 18.85 -7.07 -6.84
CA ILE A 342 19.37 -8.26 -6.17
C ILE A 342 18.71 -8.36 -4.77
N PRO A 343 17.99 -9.46 -4.44
CA PRO A 343 17.37 -9.62 -3.13
C PRO A 343 18.39 -9.51 -1.99
N TYR A 344 18.00 -8.86 -0.89
CA TYR A 344 18.82 -8.57 0.31
C TYR A 344 20.03 -7.64 0.07
N ALA A 345 20.87 -7.91 -0.93
CA ALA A 345 22.01 -7.07 -1.30
C ALA A 345 21.56 -5.70 -1.81
N GLY A 346 20.48 -5.64 -2.58
CA GLY A 346 19.89 -4.39 -3.07
C GLY A 346 19.37 -3.51 -1.94
N ILE A 347 18.83 -4.10 -0.87
CA ILE A 347 18.41 -3.37 0.34
C ILE A 347 19.63 -2.80 1.05
N ALA A 348 20.65 -3.62 1.31
CA ALA A 348 21.88 -3.18 1.96
C ALA A 348 22.57 -2.05 1.17
N LEU A 349 22.66 -2.18 -0.14
CA LEU A 349 23.23 -1.14 -1.00
C LEU A 349 22.39 0.14 -1.01
N SER A 350 21.06 0.01 -1.01
CA SER A 350 20.15 1.16 -0.93
C SER A 350 20.36 1.94 0.37
N VAL A 351 20.50 1.24 1.50
CA VAL A 351 20.82 1.89 2.79
C VAL A 351 22.13 2.65 2.71
N ILE A 352 23.17 2.08 2.09
CA ILE A 352 24.47 2.76 1.92
C ILE A 352 24.33 4.00 1.04
N ILE A 353 23.71 3.87 -0.13
CA ILE A 353 23.53 4.98 -1.09
C ILE A 353 22.73 6.12 -0.46
N ILE A 354 21.60 5.79 0.18
CA ILE A 354 20.71 6.77 0.80
C ILE A 354 21.40 7.43 2.00
N SER A 355 22.18 6.68 2.78
CA SER A 355 22.97 7.24 3.88
C SER A 355 23.99 8.25 3.37
N ILE A 356 24.81 7.91 2.37
CA ILE A 356 25.80 8.85 1.82
C ILE A 356 25.09 10.11 1.27
N THR A 357 23.96 9.92 0.60
CA THR A 357 23.16 11.00 -0.02
C THR A 357 22.64 12.00 1.00
N TYR A 358 21.85 11.55 1.98
CA TYR A 358 21.29 12.45 3.00
C TYR A 358 22.36 12.93 3.99
N GLY A 359 23.41 12.13 4.19
CA GLY A 359 24.61 12.54 4.90
C GLY A 359 25.33 13.73 4.29
N ALA A 360 25.52 13.72 2.97
CA ALA A 360 26.16 14.83 2.25
C ALA A 360 25.31 16.10 2.34
N LEU A 361 24.00 15.98 2.16
CA LEU A 361 23.05 17.10 2.24
C LEU A 361 22.98 17.68 3.67
N THR A 362 22.96 16.83 4.71
CA THR A 362 22.94 17.29 6.11
C THR A 362 24.24 18.00 6.49
N LEU A 363 25.40 17.47 6.10
CA LEU A 363 26.69 18.12 6.35
C LEU A 363 26.82 19.50 5.71
N GLN A 364 26.26 19.67 4.51
CA GLN A 364 26.23 20.96 3.83
C GLN A 364 25.46 22.01 4.64
N ILE A 365 24.30 21.65 5.20
CA ILE A 365 23.48 22.55 6.02
C ILE A 365 24.28 23.02 7.24
N PHE A 366 24.99 22.12 7.92
CA PHE A 366 25.82 22.48 9.08
C PHE A 366 26.99 23.40 8.71
N ARG A 367 27.64 23.18 7.57
CA ARG A 367 28.74 24.04 7.09
C ARG A 367 28.26 25.44 6.74
N ALA A 368 27.15 25.55 6.01
CA ALA A 368 26.55 26.83 5.65
C ALA A 368 26.18 27.65 6.88
N LYS A 369 25.66 27.00 7.94
CA LYS A 369 25.36 27.66 9.21
C LYS A 369 26.63 28.15 9.93
N LYS A 370 27.70 27.37 9.94
CA LYS A 370 28.98 27.74 10.57
C LYS A 370 29.65 28.93 9.87
N GLN A 371 29.59 29.01 8.54
CA GLN A 371 30.15 30.14 7.78
C GLN A 371 29.38 31.44 8.02
N ARG A 372 28.05 31.39 8.15
CA ARG A 372 27.25 32.59 8.49
C ARG A 372 27.58 33.16 9.87
N LEU A 373 27.76 32.30 10.87
CA LEU A 373 28.12 32.68 12.24
C LEU A 373 29.56 33.21 12.39
N GLN A 374 30.39 33.16 11.35
CA GLN A 374 31.75 33.71 11.36
C GLN A 374 31.86 35.05 10.61
N VAL A 375 30.78 35.47 9.93
CA VAL A 375 30.70 36.71 9.16
C VAL A 375 29.85 37.76 9.89
N GLU A 376 29.02 37.34 10.84
CA GLU A 376 28.43 38.16 11.91
C GLU A 376 29.38 38.24 13.11
#